data_AF-A0A7X8YRB1-F1
#
_entry.id   AF-A0A7X8YRB1-F1
#
_cell.length_a   1.000
_cell.length_b   1.000
_cell.length_c   1.000
_cell.angle_alpha   90.00
_cell.angle_beta   90.00
_cell.angle_gamma   90.00
#
_symmetry.space_group_name_H-M   'P 1'
#
loop_
_entity.id
_entity.type
_entity.pdbx_description
1 polymer ?
#
loop_
_entity_poly.entity_id
_entity_poly.type
_entity_poly.pdbx_seq_one_letter_code
_entity_poly.pdbx_strand_id
1 'polypeptide(L)' 'NLQLRTGIQQCQGVDTILELIKEGKIDTRFMLTHRSPLNDIIHALDIFGGNKDGCIKYLITPYER' A
#
# COMPACT_ATOMS: atom_id res chain seq x y z
N ASN A 1 1.75 17.28 15.23
CA ASN A 1 2.17 16.09 15.99
C ASN A 1 1.68 14.86 15.23
N LEU A 2 2.55 14.20 14.45
CA LEU A 2 2.16 13.08 13.56
C LEU A 2 2.39 11.75 14.29
N GLN A 3 1.34 10.93 14.41
CA GLN A 3 1.44 9.61 15.03
C GLN A 3 1.50 8.54 13.94
N LEU A 4 2.60 7.80 13.89
CA LEU A 4 2.76 6.65 13.00
C LEU A 4 2.38 5.37 13.75
N ARG A 5 1.40 4.64 13.23
CA ARG A 5 1.03 3.32 13.74
C ARG A 5 1.63 2.26 12.84
N THR A 6 2.53 1.46 13.40
CA THR A 6 3.19 0.37 12.69
C THR A 6 2.90 -0.96 13.38
N GLY A 7 2.81 -2.03 12.60
CA GLY A 7 2.66 -3.40 13.10
C GLY A 7 3.37 -4.36 12.16
N ILE A 8 3.87 -5.46 12.71
CA ILE A 8 4.48 -6.55 11.92
C ILE A 8 3.47 -7.68 11.88
N GLN A 9 3.14 -8.16 10.68
CA GLN A 9 2.31 -9.34 10.49
C GLN A 9 3.21 -10.53 10.12
N GLN A 10 3.04 -11.64 10.84
CA GLN A 10 3.62 -12.91 10.44
C GLN A 10 2.79 -13.50 9.29
N CYS A 11 3.39 -13.65 8.12
CA CYS A 11 2.73 -14.20 6.94
C CYS A 11 3.42 -15.51 6.54
N GLN A 12 2.74 -16.64 6.71
CA GLN A 12 3.19 -17.92 6.15
C GLN A 12 2.75 -18.02 4.68
N GLY A 13 3.55 -18.69 3.84
CA GLY A 13 3.21 -18.95 2.43
C GLY A 13 3.41 -17.78 1.47
N VAL A 14 4.17 -16.75 1.85
CA VAL A 14 4.48 -15.60 0.99
C VAL A 14 5.10 -16.05 -0.33
N ASP A 15 6.04 -16.99 -0.30
CA ASP A 15 6.71 -17.50 -1.50
C ASP A 15 5.72 -18.12 -2.50
N THR A 16 4.76 -18.92 -2.00
CA THR A 16 3.71 -19.51 -2.82
C THR A 16 2.81 -18.44 -3.45
N ILE A 17 2.41 -17.43 -2.68
CA ILE A 17 1.56 -16.34 -3.18
C ILE A 17 2.31 -15.55 -4.26
N LEU A 18 3.61 -15.28 -4.08
CA LEU A 18 4.43 -14.60 -5.07
C LEU A 18 4.53 -15.38 -6.38
N GLU A 19 4.71 -16.70 -6.33
CA GLU A 19 4.72 -17.54 -7.54
C GLU A 19 3.35 -17.52 -8.24
N LEU A 20 2.24 -17.59 -7.50
CA LEU A 20 0.89 -17.50 -8.09
C LEU A 20 0.64 -16.13 -8.75
N ILE A 21 1.18 -15.04 -8.21
CA ILE A 21 1.15 -13.71 -8.84
C ILE A 21 1.99 -13.70 -10.12
N LYS A 22 3.20 -14.26 -10.07
CA LYS A 22 4.11 -14.33 -11.22
C LYS A 22 3.55 -15.16 -12.37
N GLU A 23 2.86 -16.26 -12.06
CA GLU A 23 2.13 -17.09 -13.03
C GLU A 23 0.85 -16.43 -13.55
N GLY A 24 0.43 -15.28 -13.00
CA GLY A 24 -0.80 -14.58 -13.38
C GLY A 24 -2.08 -15.23 -12.87
N LYS A 25 -1.99 -16.21 -11.95
CA LYS A 25 -3.14 -16.88 -11.32
C LYS A 25 -3.82 -15.99 -10.26
N ILE A 26 -3.07 -15.06 -9.69
CA ILE A 26 -3.57 -14.05 -8.76
C ILE A 26 -3.20 -12.67 -9.30
N ASP A 27 -4.20 -11.82 -9.52
CA ASP A 27 -3.98 -10.38 -9.76
C ASP A 27 -4.37 -9.59 -8.51
N THR A 28 -3.41 -8.87 -7.93
CA THR A 28 -3.59 -8.02 -6.74
C THR A 28 -3.70 -6.54 -7.08
N ARG A 29 -3.62 -6.14 -8.35
CA ARG A 29 -3.61 -4.73 -8.78
C ARG A 29 -4.87 -3.97 -8.37
N PHE A 30 -6.01 -4.65 -8.27
CA PHE A 30 -7.27 -4.03 -7.84
C PHE A 30 -7.21 -3.42 -6.43
N MET A 31 -6.30 -3.88 -5.57
CA MET A 31 -6.11 -3.30 -4.24
C MET A 31 -5.42 -1.93 -4.30
N LEU A 32 -4.64 -1.66 -5.35
CA LEU A 32 -3.88 -0.42 -5.52
C LEU A 32 -4.80 0.73 -5.96
N THR A 33 -5.48 1.33 -5.00
CA THR A 33 -6.44 2.43 -5.26
C THR A 33 -5.78 3.79 -5.44
N HIS A 34 -4.66 4.03 -4.78
CA HIS A 34 -3.99 5.34 -4.77
C HIS A 34 -2.47 5.19 -4.84
N ARG A 35 -1.80 6.17 -5.43
CA ARG A 35 -0.33 6.19 -5.60
C ARG A 35 0.19 7.63 -5.67
N SER A 36 1.26 7.93 -4.93
CA SER A 36 1.95 9.23 -4.97
C SER A 36 3.40 9.10 -4.50
N PRO A 37 4.29 10.08 -4.81
CA PRO A 37 5.62 10.13 -4.23
C PRO A 37 5.59 10.47 -2.73
N LEU A 38 6.71 10.18 -2.05
CA LEU A 38 6.89 10.47 -0.63
C LEU A 38 6.70 11.97 -0.30
N ASN A 39 6.89 12.85 -1.28
CA ASN A 39 6.63 14.29 -1.18
C ASN A 39 5.20 14.59 -0.69
N ASP A 40 4.22 13.75 -1.04
CA ASP A 40 2.81 13.93 -0.73
C ASP A 40 2.33 13.14 0.50
N ILE A 41 3.25 12.69 1.36
CA ILE A 41 2.94 11.77 2.46
C ILE A 41 1.85 12.28 3.40
N ILE A 42 1.76 13.60 3.63
CA ILE A 42 0.73 14.19 4.49
C ILE A 42 -0.67 14.00 3.88
N HIS A 43 -0.80 14.20 2.57
CA HIS A 43 -2.06 13.97 1.87
C HIS A 43 -2.40 12.47 1.84
N ALA A 44 -1.42 11.61 1.55
CA ALA A 44 -1.64 10.17 1.52
C ALA A 44 -2.10 9.60 2.88
N LEU A 45 -1.54 10.11 3.99
CA LEU A 45 -1.95 9.72 5.34
C LEU A 45 -3.36 10.23 5.69
N ASP A 46 -3.77 11.40 5.19
CA ASP A 46 -5.14 11.90 5.38
C ASP A 46 -6.17 11.03 4.64
N ILE A 47 -5.87 10.62 3.41
CA ILE A 47 -6.73 9.72 2.63
C ILE A 47 -6.83 8.34 3.29
N PHE A 48 -5.68 7.72 3.59
CA PHE A 48 -5.63 6.38 4.16
C PHE A 48 -6.15 6.34 5.61
N GLY A 49 -5.66 7.22 6.47
CA GLY A 49 -6.05 7.27 7.88
C GLY A 49 -7.49 7.75 8.08
N GLY A 50 -8.01 8.56 7.16
CA GLY A 50 -9.39 9.06 7.17
C GLY A 50 -10.40 8.16 6.45
N ASN A 51 -9.98 7.04 5.86
CA ASN A 51 -10.82 6.18 5.00
C ASN A 51 -11.56 6.97 3.89
N LYS A 52 -10.87 7.92 3.26
CA LYS A 52 -11.46 8.78 2.22
C LYS A 52 -11.29 8.17 0.83
N ASP A 53 -12.06 8.68 -0.12
CA ASP A 53 -11.92 8.42 -1.56
C ASP A 53 -11.91 6.93 -1.95
N GLY A 54 -12.57 6.08 -1.16
CA GLY A 54 -12.59 4.63 -1.39
C GLY A 54 -11.21 3.97 -1.29
N CYS A 55 -10.29 4.54 -0.50
CA CYS A 55 -8.93 4.03 -0.35
C CYS A 55 -8.89 2.62 0.26
N ILE A 56 -8.38 1.65 -0.50
CA ILE A 56 -8.09 0.27 -0.05
C ILE A 56 -6.59 0.14 0.27
N LYS A 57 -5.74 0.53 -0.67
CA LYS A 57 -4.28 0.58 -0.51
C LYS A 57 -3.73 1.83 -1.18
N TYR A 58 -2.86 2.52 -0.45
CA TYR A 58 -2.10 3.67 -0.94
C TYR A 58 -0.62 3.27 -1.07
N LEU A 59 -0.09 3.31 -2.30
CA LEU A 59 1.33 3.05 -2.57
C LEU A 59 2.13 4.34 -2.54
N ILE A 60 3.15 4.39 -1.70
CA ILE A 60 4.10 5.50 -1.67
C ILE A 60 5.32 5.14 -2.51
N THR A 61 5.65 5.96 -3.50
CA THR A 61 6.89 5.86 -4.28
C THR A 61 8.01 6.68 -3.63
N PRO A 62 9.29 6.47 -4.01
CA PRO A 62 10.41 7.24 -3.48
C PRO A 62 10.23 8.76 -3.61
N TYR A 63 10.98 9.50 -2.79
CA TYR A 63 11.02 10.96 -2.85
C TYR A 63 11.58 11.45 -4.19
N GLU A 64 10.90 12.41 -4.78
CA GLU A 64 11.29 13.09 -6.02
C GLU A 64 11.98 14.42 -5.68
N ARG A 65 13.16 14.66 -6.25
CA ARG A 65 14.01 15.82 -5.95
C ARG A 65 13.67 17.04 -6.79
#